data_AF-A0A1F6AN35-F1
#
_entry.id   AF-A0A1F6AN35-F1
#
_cell.length_a   1.000
_cell.length_b   1.000
_cell.length_c   1.000
_cell.angle_alpha   90.00
_cell.angle_beta   90.00
_cell.angle_gamma   90.00
#
_symmetry.space_group_name_H-M   'P 1'
#
loop_
_entity.id
_entity.type
_entity.pdbx_description
1 polymer ?
#
loop_
_entity_poly.entity_id
_entity_poly.type
_entity_poly.pdbx_seq_one_letter_code
_entity_poly.pdbx_strand_id
1 'polypeptide(L)'
;MASNNSNRKKLHLAVVKQMISLSTSGFGLVAALAWNNVIQEFVNDYVKKYLEVGSGLISLLIYAILVTVLAVTVTYQLGKLSDKLEK
;
A
#
# COMPACT_ATOMS: atom_id res chain seq x y z
N MET A 1 43.46 -16.30 7.83
CA MET A 1 42.34 -16.21 8.81
C MET A 1 41.41 -15.01 8.60
N ALA A 2 41.86 -13.86 8.05
CA ALA A 2 41.00 -12.67 7.85
C ALA A 2 39.85 -12.83 6.81
N SER A 3 39.98 -13.73 5.83
CA SER A 3 38.98 -13.95 4.76
C SER A 3 37.67 -14.61 5.24
N ASN A 4 37.69 -15.39 6.33
CA ASN A 4 36.50 -16.12 6.78
C ASN A 4 35.43 -15.18 7.38
N ASN A 5 35.85 -14.09 8.00
CA ASN A 5 34.95 -13.19 8.72
C ASN A 5 34.15 -12.27 7.77
N SER A 6 34.73 -11.90 6.63
CA SER A 6 34.05 -11.08 5.61
C SER A 6 32.96 -11.88 4.87
N ASN A 7 33.20 -13.17 4.59
CA ASN A 7 32.22 -14.03 3.93
C ASN A 7 30.99 -14.30 4.83
N ARG A 8 31.17 -14.53 6.13
CA ARG A 8 30.04 -14.64 7.07
C ARG A 8 29.21 -13.35 7.13
N LYS A 9 29.87 -12.19 7.23
CA LYS A 9 29.16 -10.89 7.22
C LYS A 9 28.36 -10.68 5.94
N LYS A 10 28.90 -11.04 4.78
CA LYS A 10 28.18 -10.99 3.48
C LYS A 10 26.96 -11.91 3.47
N LEU A 11 27.09 -13.13 4.00
CA LEU A 11 25.98 -14.08 4.10
C LEU A 11 24.86 -13.54 5.01
N HIS A 12 25.20 -13.08 6.22
CA HIS A 12 24.22 -12.49 7.13
C HIS A 12 23.53 -11.27 6.53
N LEU A 13 24.28 -10.41 5.84
CA LEU A 13 23.71 -9.26 5.13
C LEU A 13 22.73 -9.69 4.03
N ALA A 14 23.06 -10.72 3.26
CA ALA A 14 22.18 -11.26 2.23
C ALA A 14 20.89 -11.83 2.83
N VAL A 15 20.99 -12.57 3.95
CA VAL A 15 19.83 -13.11 4.67
C VAL A 15 18.94 -11.98 5.20
N VAL A 16 19.53 -10.95 5.82
CA VAL A 16 18.77 -9.78 6.31
C VAL A 16 18.09 -9.04 5.17
N LYS A 17 18.77 -8.80 4.05
CA LYS A 17 18.16 -8.19 2.87
C LYS A 17 16.98 -9.00 2.34
N GLN A 18 17.11 -10.33 2.29
CA GLN A 18 16.03 -11.21 1.84
C GLN A 18 14.84 -11.16 2.80
N MET A 19 15.09 -11.18 4.12
CA MET A 19 14.03 -11.04 5.12
C MET A 19 13.30 -9.71 4.99
N ILE A 20 14.04 -8.59 4.83
CA ILE A 20 13.43 -7.27 4.59
C ILE A 20 12.55 -7.29 3.35
N SER A 21 13.03 -7.86 2.23
CA SER A 21 12.24 -7.95 1.00
C SER A 21 10.98 -8.77 1.19
N LEU A 22 11.08 -9.96 1.79
CA LEU A 22 9.94 -10.85 2.03
C LEU A 22 8.92 -10.20 2.97
N SER A 23 9.37 -9.60 4.08
CA SER A 23 8.51 -8.90 5.02
C SER A 23 7.85 -7.69 4.39
N THR A 24 8.58 -6.85 3.65
CA THR A 24 8.02 -5.66 3.00
C THR A 24 6.97 -6.03 1.97
N SER A 25 7.23 -7.06 1.14
CA SER A 25 6.24 -7.54 0.17
C SER A 25 5.02 -8.14 0.85
N GLY A 26 5.21 -8.97 1.89
CA GLY A 26 4.12 -9.57 2.65
C GLY A 26 3.23 -8.53 3.34
N PHE A 27 3.85 -7.59 4.06
CA PHE A 27 3.12 -6.49 4.71
C PHE A 27 2.51 -5.51 3.71
N GLY A 28 3.15 -5.29 2.55
CA GLY A 28 2.58 -4.49 1.47
C GLY A 28 1.25 -5.06 0.97
N LEU A 29 1.17 -6.38 0.80
CA LEU A 29 -0.08 -7.06 0.43
C LEU A 29 -1.15 -6.92 1.52
N VAL A 30 -0.79 -7.16 2.78
CA VAL A 30 -1.72 -7.02 3.91
C VAL A 30 -2.22 -5.58 4.02
N ALA A 31 -1.35 -4.60 3.86
CA ALA A 31 -1.71 -3.18 3.90
C ALA A 31 -2.66 -2.82 2.75
N ALA A 32 -2.41 -3.32 1.54
CA ALA A 32 -3.32 -3.11 0.39
C ALA A 32 -4.72 -3.68 0.65
N LEU A 33 -4.80 -4.89 1.22
CA LEU A 33 -6.08 -5.52 1.59
C LEU A 33 -6.80 -4.76 2.71
N ALA A 34 -6.07 -4.30 3.72
CA ALA A 34 -6.65 -3.53 4.82
C ALA A 34 -7.23 -2.20 4.33
N TRP A 35 -6.51 -1.46 3.49
CA TRP A 35 -7.01 -0.21 2.91
C TRP A 35 -8.23 -0.44 2.01
N ASN A 36 -8.23 -1.50 1.20
CA ASN A 36 -9.41 -1.87 0.41
C ASN A 36 -10.65 -2.06 1.31
N ASN A 37 -10.51 -2.83 2.40
CA ASN A 37 -11.63 -3.09 3.32
C ASN A 37 -12.10 -1.81 4.02
N VAL A 38 -11.18 -0.96 4.49
CA VAL A 38 -11.52 0.33 5.12
C VAL A 38 -12.34 1.21 4.18
N ILE A 39 -11.95 1.30 2.90
CA ILE A 39 -12.68 2.13 1.93
C ILE A 39 -14.07 1.52 1.65
N GLN A 40 -14.17 0.19 1.55
CA GLN A 40 -15.46 -0.48 1.34
C GLN A 40 -16.40 -0.29 2.53
N GLU A 41 -15.95 -0.53 3.75
CA GLU A 41 -16.73 -0.32 4.98
C GLU A 41 -17.12 1.14 5.14
N PHE A 42 -16.19 2.07 4.91
CA PHE A 42 -16.49 3.50 4.96
C PHE A 42 -17.63 3.88 4.00
N VAL A 43 -17.58 3.41 2.76
CA VAL A 43 -18.65 3.66 1.78
C VAL A 43 -19.95 2.96 2.20
N ASN A 44 -19.89 1.74 2.72
CA ASN A 44 -21.07 1.02 3.15
C ASN A 44 -21.76 1.67 4.36
N ASP A 45 -21.00 2.10 5.36
CA ASP A 45 -21.54 2.54 6.64
C ASP A 45 -21.92 4.02 6.63
N TYR A 46 -21.13 4.85 5.95
CA TYR A 46 -21.34 6.30 5.93
C TYR A 46 -22.10 6.75 4.68
N VAL A 47 -21.75 6.22 3.50
CA VAL A 47 -22.31 6.71 2.24
C VAL A 47 -23.67 6.06 1.93
N LYS A 48 -23.81 4.73 2.04
CA LYS A 48 -25.12 4.07 1.81
C LYS A 48 -26.17 4.47 2.85
N LYS A 49 -25.78 4.72 4.09
CA LYS A 49 -26.73 5.08 5.15
C LYS A 49 -27.27 6.50 4.98
N TYR A 50 -26.46 7.43 4.49
CA TYR A 50 -26.87 8.81 4.23
C TYR A 50 -27.60 8.98 2.90
N LEU A 51 -27.30 8.15 1.92
CA LEU A 51 -27.97 8.13 0.63
C LEU A 51 -28.97 6.97 0.64
N GLU A 52 -30.24 7.23 1.01
CA GLU A 52 -31.39 6.31 0.89
C GLU A 52 -31.70 5.89 -0.56
N VAL A 53 -30.70 5.88 -1.45
CA VAL A 53 -30.85 5.55 -2.85
C VAL A 53 -30.62 4.05 -2.96
N GLY A 54 -31.72 3.30 -3.03
CA GLY A 54 -31.80 1.83 -2.98
C GLY A 54 -31.11 1.05 -4.11
N SER A 55 -29.98 1.50 -4.67
CA SER A 55 -29.18 0.71 -5.61
C SER A 55 -27.74 0.56 -5.13
N GLY A 56 -27.32 -0.68 -4.89
CA GLY A 56 -25.92 -1.03 -4.57
C GLY A 56 -24.92 -0.58 -5.64
N LEU A 57 -25.39 -0.25 -6.85
CA LEU A 57 -24.60 0.27 -7.96
C LEU A 57 -24.00 1.66 -7.64
N ILE A 58 -24.75 2.55 -7.01
CA ILE A 58 -24.27 3.90 -6.67
C ILE A 58 -23.16 3.83 -5.62
N SER A 59 -23.27 2.91 -4.66
CA SER A 59 -22.21 2.68 -3.69
C SER A 59 -20.92 2.16 -4.34
N LEU A 60 -21.03 1.22 -5.28
CA LEU A 60 -19.87 0.73 -6.04
C LEU A 60 -19.22 1.85 -6.87
N LEU A 61 -20.03 2.75 -7.43
CA LEU A 61 -19.55 3.89 -8.20
C LEU A 61 -18.80 4.90 -7.31
N ILE A 62 -19.31 5.18 -6.10
CA ILE A 62 -18.63 6.06 -5.13
C ILE A 62 -17.33 5.42 -4.63
N TYR A 63 -17.36 4.12 -4.32
CA TYR A 63 -16.16 3.36 -4.00
C TYR A 63 -15.08 3.48 -5.09
N ALA A 64 -15.45 3.27 -6.36
CA ALA A 64 -14.52 3.37 -7.49
C ALA A 64 -13.91 4.78 -7.65
N ILE A 65 -14.72 5.83 -7.48
CA ILE A 65 -14.24 7.22 -7.54
C ILE A 65 -13.27 7.48 -6.38
N LEU A 66 -13.62 7.11 -5.15
CA LEU A 66 -12.78 7.32 -3.97
C LEU A 66 -11.42 6.64 -4.10
N VAL A 67 -11.40 5.36 -4.50
CA VAL A 67 -10.15 4.62 -4.71
C VAL A 67 -9.30 5.28 -5.80
N THR A 68 -9.92 5.76 -6.88
CA THR A 68 -9.21 6.44 -7.97
C THR A 68 -8.58 7.75 -7.51
N VAL A 69 -9.34 8.58 -6.77
CA VAL A 69 -8.83 9.84 -6.22
C VAL A 69 -7.67 9.59 -5.25
N LEU A 70 -7.79 8.59 -4.38
CA LEU A 70 -6.72 8.20 -3.46
C LEU A 70 -5.47 7.72 -4.23
N ALA A 71 -5.65 6.86 -5.23
CA ALA A 71 -4.55 6.34 -6.05
C ALA A 71 -3.82 7.49 -6.77
N VAL A 72 -4.54 8.40 -7.42
CA VAL A 72 -3.96 9.57 -8.10
C VAL A 72 -3.24 10.47 -7.11
N THR A 73 -3.84 10.75 -5.94
CA THR A 73 -3.21 11.59 -4.92
C THR A 73 -1.92 10.98 -4.40
N VAL A 74 -1.92 9.70 -4.04
CA VAL A 74 -0.74 9.00 -3.52
C VAL A 74 0.35 8.93 -4.59
N THR A 75 0.01 8.52 -5.81
CA THR A 75 0.99 8.43 -6.92
C THR A 75 1.57 9.79 -7.30
N TYR A 76 0.75 10.84 -7.33
CA TYR A 76 1.22 12.21 -7.57
C TYR A 76 2.17 12.70 -6.47
N GLN A 77 1.83 12.47 -5.19
CA GLN A 77 2.67 12.87 -4.06
C GLN A 77 3.99 12.10 -4.03
N LEU A 78 3.97 10.80 -4.36
CA LEU A 78 5.18 9.99 -4.50
C LEU A 78 6.03 10.48 -5.68
N GLY A 79 5.44 10.80 -6.83
CA GLY A 79 6.17 11.37 -7.97
C GLY A 79 6.89 12.67 -7.60
N LYS A 80 6.21 13.58 -6.90
CA LYS A 80 6.81 14.83 -6.40
C LYS A 80 7.93 14.59 -5.38
N LEU A 81 7.82 13.56 -4.54
CA LEU A 81 8.86 13.20 -3.59
C LEU A 81 10.09 12.64 -4.31
N SER A 82 9.90 11.79 -5.32
CA SER A 82 10.98 11.27 -6.16
C SER A 82 11.75 12.40 -6.86
N ASP A 83 11.04 13.33 -7.51
CA ASP A 83 11.64 14.50 -8.16
C ASP A 83 12.48 15.37 -7.20
N LYS A 84 12.09 15.41 -5.92
CA LYS A 84 12.83 16.16 -4.89
C LYS A 84 14.07 15.42 -4.39
N LEU A 85 14.07 14.09 -4.41
CA LEU A 85 15.19 13.27 -3.97
C LEU A 85 16.25 13.09 -5.09
N GLU A 86 15.86 13.23 -6.36
CA GLU A 86 16.76 13.19 -7.51
C GLU A 86 17.44 14.53 -7.83
N LYS A 87 16.94 15.65 -7.29
CA LYS A 87 17.58 16.99 -7.35
C LYS A 87 18.55 17.21 -6.20
#